data_AF-A0A7X6S2P7-F1
#
_entry.id   AF-A0A7X6S2P7-F1
#
_cell.length_a   1.000
_cell.length_b   1.000
_cell.length_c   1.000
_cell.angle_alpha   90.00
_cell.angle_beta   90.00
_cell.angle_gamma   90.00
#
_symmetry.space_group_name_H-M   'P 1'
#
loop_
_entity.id
_entity.type
_entity.pdbx_description
1 polymer ?
#
loop_
_entity_poly.entity_id
_entity_poly.type
_entity_poly.pdbx_seq_one_letter_code
_entity_poly.pdbx_strand_id
1 'polypeptide(L)'
;MAQSISWLILLGISIVVFTGLFFIRRTFYRFIPRELQIADLLPPVLILNLHVLSFQTTGWSVFPYLMITWLTLLLAFVIYRGFITQSFRFRKDMLTYWRFSTLVLPIIYIIFLVINLLK
;
A
#
# COMPACT_ATOMS: atom_id res chain seq x y z
N MET A 1 -11.52 -22.85 -13.86
CA MET A 1 -10.21 -22.26 -14.23
C MET A 1 -10.34 -20.75 -14.13
N ALA A 2 -9.84 -20.13 -13.05
CA ALA A 2 -9.78 -18.68 -12.97
C ALA A 2 -8.77 -18.21 -14.01
N GLN A 3 -9.19 -17.35 -14.95
CA GLN A 3 -8.28 -16.75 -15.92
C GLN A 3 -7.18 -16.01 -15.15
N SER A 4 -5.94 -16.47 -15.30
CA SER A 4 -4.77 -15.81 -14.72
C SER A 4 -4.65 -14.44 -15.37
N ILE A 5 -5.05 -13.38 -14.66
CA ILE A 5 -4.76 -12.00 -15.05
C ILE A 5 -3.24 -11.90 -15.24
N SER A 6 -2.79 -11.63 -16.47
CA SER A 6 -1.37 -11.54 -16.78
C SER A 6 -0.69 -10.49 -15.91
N TRP A 7 0.54 -10.73 -15.47
CA TRP A 7 1.36 -9.79 -14.70
C TRP A 7 1.52 -8.43 -15.43
N LEU A 8 1.50 -8.44 -16.76
CA LEU A 8 1.45 -7.23 -17.59
C LEU A 8 0.18 -6.40 -17.35
N ILE A 9 -0.96 -7.05 -17.13
CA ILE A 9 -2.23 -6.39 -16.83
C ILE A 9 -2.18 -5.80 -15.42
N LEU A 10 -1.59 -6.49 -14.44
CA LEU A 10 -1.41 -5.95 -13.08
C LEU A 10 -0.50 -4.72 -13.06
N LEU A 11 0.60 -4.74 -13.84
CA LEU A 11 1.45 -3.56 -14.05
C LEU A 11 0.70 -2.45 -14.76
N GLY A 12 -0.06 -2.77 -15.81
CA GLY A 12 -0.88 -1.81 -16.54
C GLY A 12 -1.92 -1.14 -15.65
N ILE A 13 -2.64 -1.90 -14.83
CA ILE A 13 -3.59 -1.38 -13.83
C ILE A 13 -2.87 -0.48 -12.84
N SER A 14 -1.70 -0.89 -12.34
CA SER A 14 -0.91 -0.06 -11.43
C SER A 14 -0.57 1.29 -12.07
N ILE A 15 -0.03 1.28 -13.29
CA ILE A 15 0.32 2.49 -14.04
C ILE A 15 -0.92 3.38 -14.28
N VAL A 16 -2.04 2.80 -14.71
CA VAL A 16 -3.29 3.53 -14.96
C VAL A 16 -3.80 4.16 -13.67
N VAL A 17 -3.79 3.44 -12.55
CA VAL A 17 -4.22 3.99 -11.26
C VAL A 17 -3.28 5.10 -10.79
N PHE A 18 -1.96 4.92 -10.89
CA PHE A 18 -1.00 5.98 -10.58
C PHE A 18 -1.22 7.24 -11.43
N THR A 19 -1.39 7.06 -12.75
CA THR A 19 -1.59 8.16 -13.69
C THR A 19 -2.94 8.84 -13.45
N GLY A 20 -3.99 8.06 -13.17
CA GLY A 20 -5.32 8.56 -12.84
C GLY A 20 -5.33 9.35 -11.53
N LEU A 21 -4.70 8.83 -10.48
CA LEU A 21 -4.55 9.53 -9.19
C LEU A 21 -3.76 10.84 -9.35
N PHE A 22 -2.72 10.83 -10.17
CA PHE A 22 -1.95 12.02 -10.49
C PHE A 22 -2.80 13.06 -11.24
N PHE A 23 -3.57 12.62 -12.23
CA PHE A 23 -4.45 13.49 -13.02
C PHE A 23 -5.59 14.07 -12.17
N ILE A 24 -6.23 13.25 -11.33
CA ILE A 24 -7.27 13.68 -10.39
C ILE A 24 -6.71 14.75 -9.45
N ARG A 25 -5.50 14.57 -8.89
CA ARG A 25 -4.91 15.61 -8.06
C ARG A 25 -4.64 16.89 -8.84
N ARG A 26 -4.14 16.79 -10.07
CA ARG A 26 -3.88 17.95 -10.91
C ARG A 26 -5.16 18.73 -11.22
N THR A 27 -6.26 18.02 -11.50
CA THR A 27 -7.56 18.62 -11.85
C THR A 27 -8.31 19.15 -10.64
N PHE A 28 -8.30 18.43 -9.51
CA PHE A 28 -9.05 18.77 -8.30
C PHE A 28 -8.18 19.37 -7.18
N TYR A 29 -7.01 19.92 -7.53
CA TYR A 29 -6.05 20.45 -6.55
C TYR A 29 -6.65 21.51 -5.61
N ARG A 30 -7.71 22.20 -6.03
CA ARG A 30 -8.43 23.21 -5.24
C ARG A 30 -9.34 22.61 -4.16
N PHE A 31 -9.85 21.40 -4.37
CA PHE A 31 -10.78 20.73 -3.45
C PHE A 31 -10.10 19.70 -2.55
N ILE A 32 -8.89 19.28 -2.91
CA ILE A 32 -8.12 18.30 -2.12
C ILE A 32 -7.42 19.04 -0.97
N PRO A 33 -7.62 18.62 0.29
CA PRO A 33 -6.93 19.22 1.43
C PRO A 33 -5.41 19.06 1.26
N ARG A 34 -4.66 20.14 1.53
CA ARG A 34 -3.19 20.19 1.34
C ARG A 34 -2.43 19.09 2.09
N GLU A 35 -3.02 18.55 3.15
CA GLU A 35 -2.45 17.48 3.97
C GLU A 35 -2.52 16.10 3.29
N LEU A 36 -3.42 15.90 2.31
CA LEU A 36 -3.59 14.64 1.60
C LEU A 36 -2.62 14.56 0.42
N GLN A 37 -1.66 13.65 0.50
CA GLN A 37 -0.67 13.42 -0.57
C GLN A 37 -1.15 12.28 -1.47
N ILE A 38 -0.79 12.30 -2.77
CA ILE A 38 -1.07 11.16 -3.69
C ILE A 38 -0.50 9.86 -3.11
N ALA A 39 0.66 9.96 -2.45
CA ALA A 39 1.28 8.87 -1.73
C ALA A 39 0.30 8.20 -0.77
N ASP A 40 -0.60 8.94 -0.11
CA ASP A 40 -1.56 8.38 0.84
C ASP A 40 -2.64 7.49 0.14
N LEU A 41 -2.79 7.57 -1.19
CA LEU A 41 -3.74 6.76 -1.97
C LEU A 41 -3.10 5.52 -2.62
N LEU A 42 -1.76 5.40 -2.60
CA LEU A 42 -1.04 4.24 -3.11
C LEU A 42 -1.26 2.95 -2.29
N PRO A 43 -1.19 2.97 -0.94
CA PRO A 43 -1.19 1.76 -0.14
C PRO A 43 -2.37 0.83 -0.42
N PRO A 44 -3.64 1.30 -0.50
CA PRO A 44 -4.78 0.43 -0.76
C PRO A 44 -4.67 -0.28 -2.12
N VAL A 45 -4.17 0.43 -3.14
CA VAL A 45 -4.00 -0.11 -4.50
C VAL A 45 -2.90 -1.17 -4.51
N LEU A 46 -1.75 -0.87 -3.90
CA LEU A 46 -0.63 -1.80 -3.81
C LEU A 46 -0.99 -3.06 -3.01
N ILE A 47 -1.77 -2.89 -1.95
CA ILE A 47 -2.29 -3.97 -1.12
C ILE A 47 -3.18 -4.91 -1.95
N LEU A 48 -4.10 -4.37 -2.75
CA LEU A 48 -4.95 -5.17 -3.65
C LEU A 48 -4.12 -5.90 -4.71
N ASN A 49 -3.14 -5.23 -5.31
CA ASN A 49 -2.25 -5.87 -6.28
C ASN A 49 -1.39 -6.97 -5.65
N LEU A 50 -0.93 -6.78 -4.41
CA LEU A 50 -0.22 -7.81 -3.64
C LEU A 50 -1.11 -9.03 -3.36
N HIS A 51 -2.40 -8.82 -3.07
CA HIS A 51 -3.35 -9.91 -2.91
C HIS A 51 -3.44 -10.76 -4.19
N VAL A 52 -3.68 -10.12 -5.34
CA VAL A 52 -3.82 -10.84 -6.61
C VAL A 52 -2.51 -11.53 -7.00
N LEU A 53 -1.38 -10.82 -6.90
CA LEU A 53 -0.07 -11.34 -7.28
C LEU A 53 0.36 -12.51 -6.40
N SER A 54 0.15 -12.42 -5.08
CA SER A 54 0.47 -13.54 -4.17
C SER A 54 -0.40 -14.76 -4.46
N PHE A 55 -1.70 -14.57 -4.64
CA PHE A 55 -2.62 -15.66 -4.97
C PHE A 55 -2.24 -16.39 -6.27
N GLN A 56 -1.82 -15.64 -7.29
CA GLN A 56 -1.33 -16.22 -8.55
C GLN A 56 0.00 -16.96 -8.40
N THR A 57 0.90 -16.48 -7.53
CA THR A 57 2.26 -17.01 -7.41
C THR A 57 2.34 -18.25 -6.51
N THR A 58 1.53 -18.31 -5.46
CA THR A 58 1.60 -19.36 -4.43
C THR A 58 0.32 -20.16 -4.29
N GLY A 59 -0.80 -19.71 -4.88
CA GLY A 59 -2.14 -20.26 -4.64
C GLY A 59 -2.79 -19.78 -3.35
N TRP A 60 -2.09 -18.95 -2.56
CA TRP A 60 -2.56 -18.43 -1.27
C TRP A 60 -2.38 -16.92 -1.22
N SER A 61 -3.34 -16.25 -0.59
CA SER A 61 -3.28 -14.80 -0.38
C SER A 61 -2.36 -14.46 0.79
N VAL A 62 -1.32 -13.66 0.53
CA VAL A 62 -0.43 -13.13 1.57
C VAL A 62 -1.03 -11.90 2.27
N PHE A 63 -2.05 -11.29 1.66
CA PHE A 63 -2.75 -10.12 2.16
C PHE A 63 -3.19 -10.20 3.64
N PRO A 64 -3.92 -11.24 4.12
CA PRO A 64 -4.37 -11.30 5.52
C PRO A 64 -3.21 -11.28 6.51
N TYR A 65 -2.14 -12.02 6.23
CA TYR A 65 -0.95 -12.03 7.07
C TYR A 65 -0.28 -10.66 7.09
N LEU A 66 -0.14 -10.05 5.91
CA LEU A 66 0.45 -8.72 5.77
C LEU A 66 -0.37 -7.68 6.55
N MET A 67 -1.71 -7.72 6.48
CA MET A 67 -2.58 -6.82 7.24
C MET A 67 -2.49 -7.01 8.74
N ILE A 68 -2.45 -8.27 9.22
CA ILE A 68 -2.25 -8.54 10.64
C ILE A 68 -0.92 -7.95 11.10
N THR A 69 0.18 -8.25 10.40
CA THR A 69 1.50 -7.69 10.72
C THR A 69 1.49 -6.16 10.67
N TRP A 70 0.80 -5.56 9.69
CA TRP A 70 0.67 -4.10 9.57
C TRP A 70 -0.07 -3.50 10.76
N LEU A 71 -1.21 -4.07 11.14
CA LEU A 71 -1.98 -3.60 12.30
C LEU A 71 -1.21 -3.79 13.61
N THR A 72 -0.49 -4.89 13.78
CA THR A 72 0.37 -5.11 14.95
C THR A 72 1.50 -4.08 15.03
N LEU A 73 2.14 -3.76 13.90
CA LEU A 73 3.18 -2.72 13.84
C LEU A 73 2.60 -1.33 14.12
N LEU A 74 1.40 -1.01 13.62
CA LEU A 74 0.71 0.22 13.97
C LEU A 74 0.44 0.32 15.47
N LEU A 75 -0.02 -0.77 16.10
CA LEU A 75 -0.25 -0.83 17.53
C LEU A 75 1.06 -0.61 18.31
N ALA A 76 2.14 -1.30 17.93
CA ALA A 76 3.45 -1.13 18.53
C ALA A 76 3.96 0.32 18.39
N PHE A 77 3.76 0.93 17.22
CA PHE A 77 4.12 2.33 16.97
C PHE A 77 3.33 3.30 17.85
N VAL A 78 2.01 3.08 17.99
CA VAL A 78 1.14 3.86 18.87
C VAL A 78 1.58 3.75 20.33
N ILE A 79 1.86 2.53 20.80
CA ILE A 79 2.36 2.28 22.17
C ILE A 79 3.70 2.99 22.37
N TYR A 80 4.65 2.83 21.45
CA TYR A 80 5.95 3.49 21.51
C TYR A 80 5.82 5.02 21.63
N ARG A 81 4.99 5.64 20.79
CA ARG A 81 4.77 7.10 20.80
C ARG A 81 4.06 7.58 22.06
N GLY A 82 3.07 6.82 22.54
CA GLY A 82 2.29 7.13 23.74
C GLY A 82 3.12 7.05 25.02
N PHE A 83 3.88 5.96 25.21
CA PHE A 83 4.60 5.70 26.44
C PHE A 83 5.99 6.32 26.49
N ILE A 84 6.76 6.25 25.39
CA ILE A 84 8.17 6.69 25.39
C ILE A 84 8.28 8.17 25.03
N THR A 85 7.59 8.59 23.97
CA THR A 85 7.75 9.97 23.47
C THR A 85 6.78 10.97 24.12
N GLN A 86 5.81 10.50 24.91
CA GLN A 86 4.73 11.28 25.56
C GLN A 86 4.06 12.34 24.67
N SER A 87 4.13 12.18 23.35
CA SER A 87 3.68 13.16 22.37
C SER A 87 2.74 12.46 21.40
N PHE A 88 1.63 11.97 21.95
CA PHE A 88 0.64 11.25 21.17
C PHE A 88 -0.31 12.23 20.48
N ARG A 89 -0.25 12.26 19.15
CA ARG A 89 -1.21 12.97 18.31
C ARG A 89 -1.74 11.99 17.28
N PHE A 90 -2.75 11.21 17.68
CA PHE A 90 -3.33 10.10 16.91
C PHE A 90 -3.38 10.35 15.40
N ARG A 91 -3.97 11.47 14.95
CA ARG A 91 -4.07 11.83 13.53
C ARG A 91 -2.72 11.95 12.83
N LYS A 92 -1.74 12.65 13.44
CA LYS A 92 -0.42 12.86 12.85
C LYS A 92 0.41 11.58 12.85
N ASP A 93 0.31 10.80 13.92
CA ASP A 93 1.05 9.55 14.06
C ASP A 93 0.51 8.47 13.10
N MET A 94 -0.82 8.35 12.94
CA MET A 94 -1.42 7.50 11.92
C MET A 94 -1.02 7.91 10.51
N LEU A 95 -1.06 9.20 10.18
CA LEU A 95 -0.60 9.70 8.87
C LEU A 95 0.87 9.37 8.62
N THR A 96 1.71 9.47 9.65
CA THR A 96 3.15 9.14 9.54
C THR A 96 3.34 7.65 9.29
N TYR A 97 2.66 6.80 10.05
CA TYR A 97 2.68 5.35 9.86
C TYR A 97 2.14 4.95 8.47
N TRP A 98 1.06 5.59 8.04
CA TRP A 98 0.48 5.39 6.72
C TRP A 98 1.45 5.77 5.60
N ARG A 99 2.13 6.92 5.72
CA ARG A 99 3.17 7.33 4.78
C ARG A 99 4.36 6.39 4.77
N PHE A 100 4.75 5.82 5.90
CA PHE A 100 5.77 4.78 5.93
C PHE A 100 5.36 3.55 5.08
N SER A 101 4.07 3.23 5.07
CA SER A 101 3.50 2.16 4.22
C SER A 101 3.71 2.41 2.73
N THR A 102 3.75 3.68 2.30
CA THR A 102 4.00 4.05 0.90
C THR A 102 5.41 3.73 0.43
N LEU A 103 6.36 3.54 1.35
CA LEU A 103 7.73 3.09 1.04
C LEU A 103 7.85 1.57 1.11
N VAL A 104 7.23 0.94 2.10
CA VAL A 104 7.39 -0.50 2.35
C VAL A 104 6.58 -1.36 1.37
N LEU A 105 5.33 -1.00 1.07
CA LEU A 105 4.45 -1.81 0.22
C LEU A 105 4.97 -1.94 -1.23
N PRO A 106 5.52 -0.91 -1.89
CA PRO A 106 6.15 -1.07 -3.20
C PRO A 106 7.33 -2.05 -3.17
N ILE A 107 8.15 -2.04 -2.11
CA ILE A 107 9.29 -2.95 -1.97
C ILE A 107 8.78 -4.40 -1.91
N ILE A 108 7.78 -4.67 -1.09
CA ILE A 108 7.17 -6.01 -0.99
C ILE A 108 6.56 -6.41 -2.34
N TYR A 109 5.85 -5.51 -3.01
CA TYR A 109 5.28 -5.77 -4.33
C TYR A 109 6.35 -6.12 -5.37
N ILE A 110 7.46 -5.38 -5.42
CA ILE A 110 8.59 -5.66 -6.33
C ILE A 110 9.19 -7.04 -6.02
N ILE A 111 9.37 -7.40 -4.75
CA ILE A 111 9.88 -8.73 -4.36
C ILE A 111 8.97 -9.84 -4.91
N PHE A 112 7.66 -9.73 -4.70
CA PHE A 112 6.70 -10.72 -5.22
C PHE A 112 6.69 -10.77 -6.75
N LEU A 113 6.86 -9.61 -7.41
CA LEU A 113 6.90 -9.53 -8.87
C LEU A 113 8.14 -10.22 -9.42
N VAL A 114 9.32 -10.01 -8.81
CA VAL A 114 10.56 -10.70 -9.18
C VAL A 114 10.44 -12.21 -8.95
N ILE A 115 9.90 -12.64 -7.81
CA ILE A 115 9.67 -14.07 -7.52
C ILE A 115 8.74 -14.69 -8.57
N ASN A 116 7.69 -13.97 -8.97
CA ASN A 116 6.77 -14.44 -10.00
C ASN A 116 7.45 -14.55 -11.38
N LEU A 117 8.30 -13.58 -11.76
CA LEU A 117 9.04 -13.59 -13.03
C LEU A 117 10.13 -14.67 -13.11
N LEU A 118 10.67 -15.10 -11.97
CA LEU A 118 11.71 -16.14 -11.90
C LEU A 118 11.13 -17.57 -11.88
N LYS A 119 9.82 -17.73 -11.76
CA LYS A 119 9.12 -19.02 -11.86
C LYS A 119 8.72 -19.30 -13.30
#